data_AF-A0AAV9KJ15-F1
#
_entry.id   AF-A0AAV9KJ15-F1
#
_cell.length_a   1.000
_cell.length_b   1.000
_cell.length_c   1.000
_cell.angle_alpha   90.00
_cell.angle_beta   90.00
_cell.angle_gamma   90.00
#
_symmetry.space_group_name_H-M   'P 1'
#
loop_
_entity.id
_entity.type
_entity.pdbx_description
1 polymer ?
#
loop_
_entity_poly.entity_id
_entity_poly.type
_entity_poly.pdbx_seq_one_letter_code
_entity_poly.pdbx_strand_id
1 'polypeptide(L)'
;MQRSRDQRSKSSRPTTIHGFAQSGDLLAFQKMLSANPSLLNERNPVMVQTPLHVAAGYNNVEILKFLLGWSGPEKVEMEAKNMYGETPLHMAAKNGCNEASKKLLAYGALVEAKANNGMTPLHLAVWHSLRAEDCCTVKTLLEHDANCSAEDNEGMTPINHLSQGPGNEKLRELLNRHLEEQRKRKAIEACGHTKAKMDELENELSKIVGLHELKQQLRKWAKGMLLDERRQALGLKVGARRPPHMAFLGNPGTGKTMVARILGKLLHMVGILPTDKVMEVQRTDLVGEFVGHTGPKTRRKIQEAEGGILFVDEAYRLIPMQKSDDKDYGLEALEEIMSVMDSGKIVVIFAGYSEPMKRVISSNEGFCRRVTKFFHFENFSSKDLAKIYHLKMTNQAESSLIYGFKLSSSCSVDAVAALIEEETTEKQRKEMNGGLVDPMLVNARENLDLRLSFECIDSDELLTITLEDLKVGLQLLSK
;
A
#
# COMPACT_ATOMS: atom_id res chain seq x y z
N MET A 1 92.88 -9.81 19.57
CA MET A 1 91.93 -9.35 18.54
C MET A 1 91.13 -10.57 18.08
N GLN A 2 89.89 -10.77 18.52
CA GLN A 2 88.62 -10.24 17.93
C GLN A 2 88.47 -10.70 16.47
N ARG A 3 87.38 -11.36 16.02
CA ARG A 3 85.97 -11.09 16.33
C ARG A 3 85.08 -12.36 16.28
N SER A 4 84.11 -12.34 17.18
CA SER A 4 82.98 -13.22 17.37
C SER A 4 81.97 -13.16 16.20
N ARG A 5 81.35 -14.32 15.93
CA ARG A 5 80.17 -14.47 15.06
C ARG A 5 78.95 -13.88 15.77
N ASP A 6 78.43 -12.77 15.24
CA ASP A 6 77.12 -12.26 15.62
C ASP A 6 76.02 -13.11 14.97
N GLN A 7 75.27 -13.81 15.83
CA GLN A 7 73.96 -14.34 15.53
C GLN A 7 72.99 -13.15 15.38
N ARG A 8 72.60 -12.83 14.14
CA ARG A 8 71.51 -11.89 13.90
C ARG A 8 70.18 -12.54 14.32
N SER A 9 69.60 -11.97 15.38
CA SER A 9 68.28 -12.26 15.93
C SER A 9 67.19 -12.27 14.85
N LYS A 10 66.33 -13.30 14.87
CA LYS A 10 65.03 -13.34 14.19
C LYS A 10 64.24 -12.08 14.59
N SER A 11 63.88 -11.24 13.63
CA SER A 11 63.03 -10.07 13.86
C SER A 11 61.67 -10.52 14.40
N SER A 12 61.37 -10.20 15.66
CA SER A 12 60.04 -10.39 16.24
C SER A 12 59.03 -9.54 15.46
N ARG A 13 58.10 -10.18 14.75
CA ARG A 13 56.96 -9.45 14.16
C ARG A 13 56.20 -8.71 15.27
N PRO A 14 55.71 -7.49 15.03
CA PRO A 14 55.08 -6.69 16.07
C PRO A 14 53.85 -7.42 16.64
N THR A 15 53.79 -7.50 17.97
CA THR A 15 52.76 -8.18 18.74
C THR A 15 51.53 -7.28 18.86
N THR A 16 50.70 -7.22 17.80
CA THR A 16 49.48 -6.40 17.75
C THR A 16 48.22 -7.24 17.93
N ILE A 17 47.12 -6.61 18.34
CA ILE A 17 45.81 -7.26 18.45
C ILE A 17 45.37 -7.87 17.11
N HIS A 18 45.66 -7.21 15.98
CA HIS A 18 45.41 -7.72 14.63
C HIS A 18 46.31 -8.91 14.30
N GLY A 19 47.56 -8.94 14.75
CA GLY A 19 48.46 -10.08 14.56
C GLY A 19 47.99 -11.33 15.30
N PHE A 20 47.42 -11.17 16.49
CA PHE A 20 46.74 -12.26 17.20
C PHE A 20 45.44 -12.68 16.51
N ALA A 21 44.63 -11.71 16.06
CA ALA A 21 43.43 -11.98 15.25
C ALA A 21 43.74 -12.73 13.96
N GLN A 22 44.91 -12.50 13.35
CA GLN A 22 45.38 -13.17 12.14
C GLN A 22 45.93 -14.57 12.42
N SER A 23 46.72 -14.74 13.47
CA SER A 23 47.35 -16.03 13.81
C SER A 23 46.40 -17.01 14.50
N GLY A 24 45.28 -16.53 15.05
CA GLY A 24 44.32 -17.37 15.76
C GLY A 24 44.68 -17.65 17.23
N ASP A 25 45.68 -16.95 17.78
CA ASP A 25 46.09 -17.10 19.19
C ASP A 25 45.05 -16.45 20.12
N LEU A 26 44.02 -17.22 20.46
CA LEU A 26 42.91 -16.77 21.32
C LEU A 26 43.39 -16.33 22.71
N LEU A 27 44.34 -17.04 23.31
CA LEU A 27 44.77 -16.77 24.69
C LEU A 27 45.51 -15.42 24.76
N ALA A 28 46.44 -15.19 23.83
CA ALA A 28 47.14 -13.92 23.76
C ALA A 28 46.20 -12.77 23.38
N PHE A 29 45.25 -13.03 22.46
CA PHE A 29 44.20 -12.08 22.09
C PHE A 29 43.35 -11.65 23.29
N GLN A 30 42.82 -12.61 24.06
CA GLN A 30 42.01 -12.37 25.26
C GLN A 30 42.79 -11.61 26.33
N LYS A 31 44.05 -11.99 26.57
CA LYS A 31 44.91 -11.31 27.54
C LYS A 31 45.18 -9.85 27.14
N MET A 32 45.43 -9.60 25.85
CA MET A 32 45.68 -8.25 25.35
C MET A 32 44.42 -7.38 25.42
N LEU A 33 43.26 -7.91 25.02
CA LEU A 33 42.01 -7.16 25.01
C LEU A 33 41.47 -6.90 26.44
N SER A 34 41.66 -7.85 27.36
CA SER A 34 41.31 -7.62 28.79
C SER A 34 42.20 -6.58 29.45
N ALA A 35 43.48 -6.52 29.08
CA ALA A 35 44.41 -5.50 29.56
C ALA A 35 44.12 -4.11 28.95
N ASN A 36 43.63 -4.05 27.70
CA ASN A 36 43.28 -2.81 27.04
C ASN A 36 42.01 -2.96 26.17
N PRO A 37 40.81 -2.72 26.74
CA PRO A 37 39.54 -2.84 26.02
C PRO A 37 39.38 -1.89 24.82
N SER A 38 40.10 -0.77 24.77
CA SER A 38 40.02 0.18 23.64
C SER A 38 40.51 -0.42 22.32
N LEU A 39 41.19 -1.58 22.37
CA LEU A 39 41.67 -2.29 21.19
C LEU A 39 40.55 -3.04 20.44
N LEU A 40 39.35 -3.14 21.03
CA LEU A 40 38.22 -3.91 20.50
C LEU A 40 37.90 -3.59 19.03
N ASN A 41 37.86 -2.29 18.72
CA ASN A 41 37.55 -1.75 17.39
C ASN A 41 38.75 -1.02 16.78
N GLU A 42 39.97 -1.27 17.26
CA GLU A 42 41.17 -0.59 16.77
C GLU A 42 41.37 -0.84 15.27
N ARG A 43 41.62 0.22 14.51
CA ARG A 43 41.80 0.14 13.06
C ARG A 43 43.29 0.09 12.73
N ASN A 44 43.72 -0.96 12.02
CA ASN A 44 45.11 -1.06 11.59
C ASN A 44 45.48 0.06 10.60
N PRO A 45 46.75 0.51 10.54
CA PRO A 45 47.14 1.69 9.77
C PRO A 45 47.15 1.47 8.26
N VAL A 46 47.15 0.20 7.80
CA VAL A 46 47.32 -0.13 6.38
C VAL A 46 45.98 -0.22 5.66
N MET A 47 45.05 -1.02 6.19
CA MET A 47 43.77 -1.30 5.53
C MET A 47 42.58 -0.76 6.31
N VAL A 48 42.80 -0.09 7.46
CA VAL A 48 41.75 0.42 8.33
C VAL A 48 40.84 -0.72 8.84
N GLN A 49 41.44 -1.90 9.07
CA GLN A 49 40.71 -3.09 9.51
C GLN A 49 40.63 -3.18 11.03
N THR A 50 39.46 -3.52 11.54
CA THR A 50 39.27 -3.91 12.95
C THR A 50 39.76 -5.34 13.20
N PRO A 51 39.98 -5.77 14.46
CA PRO A 51 40.31 -7.16 14.76
C PRO A 51 39.28 -8.14 14.21
N LEU A 52 37.99 -7.75 14.16
CA LEU A 52 36.91 -8.55 13.58
C LEU A 52 37.09 -8.78 12.07
N HIS A 53 37.52 -7.77 11.30
CA HIS A 53 37.82 -7.95 9.86
C HIS A 53 38.91 -8.99 9.64
N VAL A 54 39.96 -8.93 10.45
CA VAL A 54 41.12 -9.82 10.35
C VAL A 54 40.72 -11.24 10.74
N ALA A 55 40.07 -11.41 11.90
CA ALA A 55 39.59 -12.73 12.34
C ALA A 55 38.64 -13.36 11.31
N ALA A 56 37.74 -12.56 10.71
CA ALA A 56 36.83 -13.01 9.67
C ALA A 56 37.56 -13.43 8.38
N GLY A 57 38.49 -12.61 7.90
CA GLY A 57 39.25 -12.86 6.67
C GLY A 57 40.26 -14.01 6.76
N TYR A 58 40.66 -14.43 7.96
CA TYR A 58 41.55 -15.58 8.20
C TYR A 58 40.82 -16.82 8.75
N ASN A 59 39.47 -16.78 8.80
CA ASN A 59 38.64 -17.87 9.32
C ASN A 59 38.94 -18.25 10.79
N ASN A 60 39.39 -17.31 11.62
CA ASN A 60 39.69 -17.54 13.03
C ASN A 60 38.41 -17.46 13.88
N VAL A 61 37.60 -18.51 13.77
CA VAL A 61 36.24 -18.61 14.33
C VAL A 61 36.19 -18.38 15.84
N GLU A 62 37.17 -18.85 16.60
CA GLU A 62 37.15 -18.71 18.06
C GLU A 62 37.41 -17.26 18.51
N ILE A 63 38.32 -16.55 17.84
CA ILE A 63 38.51 -15.10 18.07
C ILE A 63 37.26 -14.34 17.65
N LEU A 64 36.65 -14.72 16.51
CA LEU A 64 35.43 -14.10 16.01
C LEU A 64 34.25 -14.28 16.99
N LYS A 65 34.03 -15.49 17.51
CA LYS A 65 33.01 -15.75 18.55
C LYS A 65 33.28 -14.95 19.82
N PHE A 66 34.53 -14.89 20.25
CA PHE A 66 34.92 -14.13 21.43
C PHE A 66 34.64 -12.64 21.26
N LEU A 67 34.98 -12.05 20.11
CA LEU A 67 34.66 -10.67 19.78
C LEU A 67 33.15 -10.42 19.75
N LEU A 68 32.39 -11.25 19.03
CA LEU A 68 30.94 -11.06 18.90
C LEU A 68 30.17 -11.30 20.21
N GLY A 69 30.72 -12.12 21.12
CA GLY A 69 30.21 -12.34 22.47
C GLY A 69 30.80 -11.42 23.54
N TRP A 70 31.56 -10.37 23.14
CA TRP A 70 32.20 -9.45 24.07
C TRP A 70 31.18 -8.69 24.91
N SER A 71 31.32 -8.76 26.24
CA SER A 71 30.42 -8.14 27.23
C SER A 71 31.03 -6.91 27.91
N GLY A 72 32.11 -6.35 27.35
CA GLY A 72 32.76 -5.14 27.88
C GLY A 72 31.97 -3.86 27.59
N PRO A 73 32.52 -2.68 27.99
CA PRO A 73 31.81 -1.40 27.93
C PRO A 73 31.57 -0.91 26.50
N GLU A 74 32.46 -1.25 25.56
CA GLU A 74 32.32 -0.95 24.15
C GLU A 74 31.72 -2.14 23.39
N LYS A 75 30.83 -1.87 22.44
CA LYS A 75 30.27 -2.88 21.54
C LYS A 75 31.18 -3.06 20.32
N VAL A 76 31.25 -4.29 19.81
CA VAL A 76 31.97 -4.58 18.57
C VAL A 76 31.26 -3.95 17.38
N GLU A 77 32.01 -3.23 16.55
CA GLU A 77 31.53 -2.67 15.28
C GLU A 77 31.45 -3.78 14.21
N MET A 78 30.34 -4.52 14.20
CA MET A 78 30.11 -5.62 13.25
C MET A 78 30.09 -5.16 11.78
N GLU A 79 29.62 -3.94 11.53
CA GLU A 79 29.51 -3.33 10.20
C GLU A 79 30.58 -2.24 9.97
N ALA A 80 31.68 -2.27 10.73
CA ALA A 80 32.82 -1.39 10.47
C ALA A 80 33.29 -1.57 9.02
N LYS A 81 33.69 -0.47 8.38
CA LYS A 81 34.17 -0.48 7.00
C LYS A 81 35.68 -0.23 6.96
N ASN A 82 36.39 -1.07 6.21
CA ASN A 82 37.81 -0.91 5.91
C ASN A 82 38.02 0.18 4.81
N MET A 83 39.26 0.37 4.36
CA MET A 83 39.58 1.37 3.32
C MET A 83 38.84 1.20 1.97
N TYR A 84 38.33 0.00 1.68
CA TYR A 84 37.55 -0.33 0.48
C TYR A 84 36.03 -0.29 0.72
N GLY A 85 35.60 0.09 1.92
CA GLY A 85 34.19 0.03 2.30
C GLY A 85 33.71 -1.38 2.66
N GLU A 86 34.60 -2.37 2.69
CA GLU A 86 34.27 -3.76 2.97
C GLU A 86 34.07 -3.96 4.48
N THR A 87 33.03 -4.71 4.83
CA THR A 87 32.75 -5.14 6.22
C THR A 87 33.47 -6.45 6.56
N PRO A 88 33.51 -6.91 7.82
CA PRO A 88 34.03 -8.22 8.17
C PRO A 88 33.41 -9.38 7.37
N LEU A 89 32.13 -9.30 7.01
CA LEU A 89 31.47 -10.30 6.16
C LEU A 89 32.01 -10.28 4.73
N HIS A 90 32.32 -9.10 4.17
CA HIS A 90 33.01 -9.00 2.87
C HIS A 90 34.39 -9.65 2.92
N MET A 91 35.16 -9.42 3.99
CA MET A 91 36.48 -10.04 4.17
C MET A 91 36.39 -11.56 4.23
N ALA A 92 35.43 -12.10 4.99
CA ALA A 92 35.18 -13.54 5.04
C ALA A 92 34.79 -14.09 3.67
N ALA A 93 33.88 -13.42 2.95
CA ALA A 93 33.42 -13.81 1.62
C ALA A 93 34.55 -13.80 0.57
N LYS A 94 35.34 -12.72 0.54
CA LYS A 94 36.48 -12.51 -0.38
C LYS A 94 37.56 -13.59 -0.26
N ASN A 95 37.71 -14.15 0.94
CA ASN A 95 38.71 -15.18 1.25
C ASN A 95 38.10 -16.58 1.41
N GLY A 96 36.83 -16.78 1.05
CA GLY A 96 36.16 -18.08 1.15
C GLY A 96 36.03 -18.65 2.58
N CYS A 97 36.10 -17.79 3.60
CA CYS A 97 36.04 -18.18 5.01
C CYS A 97 34.59 -18.52 5.41
N ASN A 98 34.15 -19.72 5.06
CA ASN A 98 32.76 -20.15 5.19
C ASN A 98 32.27 -20.15 6.66
N GLU A 99 33.06 -20.67 7.59
CA GLU A 99 32.66 -20.76 9.00
C GLU A 99 32.60 -19.39 9.68
N ALA A 100 33.54 -18.49 9.36
CA ALA A 100 33.45 -17.10 9.76
C ALA A 100 32.19 -16.42 9.19
N SER A 101 31.87 -16.66 7.92
CA SER A 101 30.66 -16.11 7.27
C SER A 101 29.38 -16.59 7.97
N LYS A 102 29.25 -17.90 8.25
CA LYS A 102 28.11 -18.47 9.01
C LYS A 102 27.96 -17.81 10.36
N LYS A 103 29.07 -17.59 11.09
CA LYS A 103 29.01 -16.97 12.42
C LYS A 103 28.63 -15.51 12.33
N LEU A 104 29.19 -14.73 11.42
CA LEU A 104 28.79 -13.33 11.25
C LEU A 104 27.30 -13.19 10.94
N LEU A 105 26.77 -13.99 10.02
CA LEU A 105 25.35 -13.98 9.67
C LEU A 105 24.46 -14.40 10.84
N ALA A 106 24.86 -15.42 11.61
CA ALA A 106 24.13 -15.86 12.80
C ALA A 106 24.04 -14.79 13.91
N TYR A 107 25.01 -13.88 13.96
CA TYR A 107 25.00 -12.73 14.87
C TYR A 107 24.33 -11.47 14.29
N GLY A 108 23.80 -11.56 13.06
CA GLY A 108 23.04 -10.47 12.42
C GLY A 108 23.85 -9.55 11.51
N ALA A 109 24.99 -10.00 10.99
CA ALA A 109 25.74 -9.23 10.01
C ALA A 109 24.90 -8.98 8.74
N LEU A 110 25.01 -7.78 8.17
CA LEU A 110 24.23 -7.38 7.01
C LEU A 110 24.70 -8.09 5.74
N VAL A 111 23.93 -9.08 5.29
CA VAL A 111 24.21 -9.87 4.07
C VAL A 111 24.28 -9.02 2.80
N GLU A 112 23.56 -7.89 2.77
CA GLU A 112 23.48 -6.94 1.65
C GLU A 112 24.33 -5.68 1.84
N ALA A 113 25.29 -5.68 2.78
CA ALA A 113 26.20 -4.55 2.95
C ALA A 113 26.92 -4.24 1.63
N LYS A 114 27.10 -2.94 1.31
CA LYS A 114 27.79 -2.49 0.09
C LYS A 114 29.17 -1.90 0.38
N ALA A 115 30.17 -2.42 -0.32
CA ALA A 115 31.52 -1.85 -0.41
C ALA A 115 31.52 -0.54 -1.24
N ASN A 116 32.67 0.14 -1.33
CA ASN A 116 32.77 1.43 -2.03
C ASN A 116 32.45 1.34 -3.53
N ASN A 117 32.68 0.17 -4.14
CA ASN A 117 32.33 -0.12 -5.53
C ASN A 117 30.90 -0.68 -5.71
N GLY A 118 30.09 -0.69 -4.65
CA GLY A 118 28.71 -1.20 -4.69
C GLY A 118 28.58 -2.71 -4.58
N MET A 119 29.69 -3.47 -4.57
CA MET A 119 29.67 -4.93 -4.42
C MET A 119 29.16 -5.35 -3.05
N THR A 120 28.41 -6.46 -3.03
CA THR A 120 27.96 -7.16 -1.82
C THR A 120 28.90 -8.32 -1.47
N PRO A 121 28.82 -8.92 -0.26
CA PRO A 121 29.57 -10.13 0.07
C PRO A 121 29.37 -11.27 -0.94
N LEU A 122 28.18 -11.41 -1.53
CA LEU A 122 27.92 -12.43 -2.56
C LEU A 122 28.77 -12.23 -3.82
N HIS A 123 28.99 -10.99 -4.26
CA HIS A 123 29.88 -10.69 -5.39
C HIS A 123 31.31 -11.19 -5.12
N LEU A 124 31.84 -10.88 -3.92
CA LEU A 124 33.19 -11.27 -3.54
C LEU A 124 33.33 -12.79 -3.34
N ALA A 125 32.31 -13.46 -2.77
CA ALA A 125 32.28 -14.91 -2.63
C ALA A 125 32.27 -15.61 -4.00
N VAL A 126 31.53 -15.08 -4.98
CA VAL A 126 31.56 -15.59 -6.35
C VAL A 126 32.95 -15.44 -6.95
N TRP A 127 33.59 -14.27 -6.79
CA TRP A 127 34.93 -14.05 -7.33
C TRP A 127 35.99 -14.96 -6.71
N HIS A 128 35.88 -15.24 -5.41
CA HIS A 128 36.73 -16.22 -4.74
C HIS A 128 36.50 -17.64 -5.29
N SER A 129 35.23 -18.03 -5.45
CA SER A 129 34.83 -19.36 -5.93
C SER A 129 35.41 -19.67 -7.31
N LEU A 130 35.53 -18.67 -8.19
CA LEU A 130 36.19 -18.78 -9.50
C LEU A 130 37.67 -19.17 -9.44
N ARG A 131 38.37 -18.85 -8.34
CA ARG A 131 39.80 -19.11 -8.16
C ARG A 131 40.08 -20.40 -7.40
N ALA A 132 39.19 -20.77 -6.49
CA ALA A 132 39.40 -21.85 -5.52
C ALA A 132 38.54 -23.10 -5.79
N GLU A 133 37.64 -23.07 -6.78
CA GLU A 133 36.65 -24.12 -7.09
C GLU A 133 35.73 -24.51 -5.89
N ASP A 134 35.68 -23.69 -4.83
CA ASP A 134 34.82 -23.87 -3.66
C ASP A 134 33.65 -22.88 -3.66
N CYS A 135 32.43 -23.41 -3.52
CA CYS A 135 31.18 -22.64 -3.48
C CYS A 135 30.52 -22.64 -2.09
N CYS A 136 31.18 -23.12 -1.04
CA CYS A 136 30.60 -23.21 0.31
C CYS A 136 30.15 -21.84 0.84
N THR A 137 30.98 -20.81 0.70
CA THR A 137 30.63 -19.46 1.17
C THR A 137 29.48 -18.84 0.37
N VAL A 138 29.40 -19.14 -0.94
CA VAL A 138 28.27 -18.75 -1.79
C VAL A 138 26.98 -19.41 -1.30
N LYS A 139 27.01 -20.73 -1.02
CA LYS A 139 25.86 -21.46 -0.45
C LYS A 139 25.38 -20.84 0.85
N THR A 140 26.29 -20.59 1.78
CA THR A 140 25.98 -19.97 3.08
C THR A 140 25.31 -18.61 2.93
N LEU A 141 25.80 -17.74 2.04
CA LEU A 141 25.20 -16.42 1.81
C LEU A 141 23.78 -16.56 1.22
N LEU A 142 23.58 -17.47 0.26
CA LEU A 142 22.27 -17.71 -0.34
C LEU A 142 21.26 -18.36 0.62
N GLU A 143 21.72 -19.21 1.53
CA GLU A 143 20.91 -19.77 2.62
C GLU A 143 20.43 -18.68 3.60
N HIS A 144 21.14 -17.55 3.67
CA HIS A 144 20.75 -16.35 4.43
C HIS A 144 20.17 -15.26 3.52
N ASP A 145 19.50 -15.66 2.44
CA ASP A 145 18.74 -14.80 1.52
C ASP A 145 19.54 -13.69 0.82
N ALA A 146 20.85 -13.89 0.60
CA ALA A 146 21.65 -12.96 -0.21
C ALA A 146 21.04 -12.74 -1.62
N ASN A 147 20.92 -11.50 -2.05
CA ASN A 147 20.21 -11.13 -3.27
C ASN A 147 21.03 -11.44 -4.54
N CYS A 148 20.59 -12.42 -5.32
CA CYS A 148 21.24 -12.80 -6.58
C CYS A 148 21.13 -11.72 -7.68
N SER A 149 20.24 -10.75 -7.53
CA SER A 149 20.02 -9.66 -8.50
C SER A 149 20.52 -8.31 -7.99
N ALA A 150 21.36 -8.28 -6.94
CA ALA A 150 21.99 -7.05 -6.50
C ALA A 150 22.97 -6.56 -7.57
N GLU A 151 22.92 -5.27 -7.90
CA GLU A 151 23.84 -4.63 -8.84
C GLU A 151 24.89 -3.81 -8.08
N ASP A 152 26.14 -3.95 -8.52
CA ASP A 152 27.25 -3.08 -8.13
C ASP A 152 27.21 -1.73 -8.90
N ASN A 153 28.23 -0.87 -8.70
CA ASN A 153 28.26 0.45 -9.35
C ASN A 153 28.43 0.38 -10.88
N GLU A 154 28.78 -0.78 -11.44
CA GLU A 154 28.89 -1.01 -12.89
C GLU A 154 27.62 -1.65 -13.47
N GLY A 155 26.59 -1.88 -12.65
CA GLY A 155 25.37 -2.58 -13.06
C GLY A 155 25.55 -4.09 -13.19
N MET A 156 26.63 -4.66 -12.66
CA MET A 156 26.93 -6.08 -12.74
C MET A 156 26.33 -6.81 -11.54
N THR A 157 25.67 -7.94 -11.81
CA THR A 157 25.15 -8.85 -10.78
C THR A 157 26.18 -9.94 -10.45
N PRO A 158 26.04 -10.68 -9.33
CA PRO A 158 26.98 -11.74 -8.98
C PRO A 158 27.15 -12.79 -10.09
N ILE A 159 26.10 -13.11 -10.84
CA ILE A 159 26.19 -14.05 -11.96
C ILE A 159 26.90 -13.46 -13.19
N ASN A 160 26.80 -12.14 -13.42
CA ASN A 160 27.48 -11.47 -14.52
C ASN A 160 29.01 -11.42 -14.33
N HIS A 161 29.49 -11.54 -13.09
CA HIS A 161 30.92 -11.64 -12.76
C HIS A 161 31.52 -13.02 -13.08
N LEU A 162 30.71 -14.01 -13.48
CA LEU A 162 31.21 -15.31 -13.94
C LEU A 162 31.76 -15.19 -15.37
N SER A 163 32.97 -15.70 -15.61
CA SER A 163 33.51 -15.83 -16.97
C SER A 163 32.72 -16.88 -17.78
N GLN A 164 32.59 -16.69 -19.09
CA GLN A 164 31.90 -17.62 -20.00
C GLN A 164 32.70 -18.91 -20.30
N GLY A 165 33.79 -19.16 -19.57
CA GLY A 165 34.67 -20.31 -19.79
C GLY A 165 34.22 -21.59 -19.07
N PRO A 166 34.77 -22.76 -19.46
CA PRO A 166 34.52 -24.03 -18.78
C PRO A 166 35.08 -24.01 -17.34
N GLY A 167 34.36 -24.63 -16.39
CA GLY A 167 34.77 -24.74 -14.98
C GLY A 167 33.76 -24.18 -13.96
N ASN A 168 32.88 -23.27 -14.38
CA ASN A 168 31.96 -22.56 -13.46
C ASN A 168 30.51 -23.05 -13.51
N GLU A 169 30.24 -24.17 -14.19
CA GLU A 169 28.90 -24.67 -14.48
C GLU A 169 28.08 -24.90 -13.20
N LYS A 170 28.67 -25.56 -12.20
CA LYS A 170 28.01 -25.83 -10.90
C LYS A 170 27.63 -24.55 -10.16
N LEU A 171 28.50 -23.55 -10.15
CA LEU A 171 28.26 -22.27 -9.48
C LEU A 171 27.18 -21.47 -10.22
N ARG A 172 27.21 -21.48 -11.55
CA ARG A 172 26.22 -20.81 -12.40
C ARG A 172 24.85 -21.45 -12.26
N GLU A 173 24.76 -22.77 -12.25
CA GLU A 173 23.53 -23.51 -12.00
C GLU A 173 22.95 -23.18 -10.62
N LEU A 174 23.80 -23.14 -9.60
CA LEU A 174 23.40 -22.80 -8.24
C LEU A 174 22.85 -21.37 -8.13
N LEU A 175 23.54 -20.38 -8.70
CA LEU A 175 23.07 -18.98 -8.71
C LEU A 175 21.78 -18.82 -9.52
N ASN A 176 21.66 -19.48 -10.68
CA ASN A 176 20.43 -19.47 -11.48
C ASN A 176 19.25 -20.08 -10.73
N ARG A 177 19.46 -21.23 -10.07
CA ARG A 177 18.43 -21.88 -9.26
C ARG A 177 17.94 -20.96 -8.14
N HIS A 178 18.85 -20.36 -7.37
CA HIS A 178 18.47 -19.41 -6.31
C HIS A 178 17.86 -18.12 -6.87
N LEU A 179 18.31 -17.62 -8.02
CA LEU A 179 17.70 -16.47 -8.70
C LEU A 179 16.25 -16.78 -9.12
N GLU A 180 15.99 -17.96 -9.68
CA GLU A 180 14.64 -18.41 -10.00
C GLU A 180 13.78 -18.60 -8.75
N GLU A 181 14.32 -19.20 -7.69
CA GLU A 181 13.64 -19.37 -6.40
C GLU A 181 13.27 -18.00 -5.79
N GLN A 182 14.20 -17.04 -5.78
CA GLN A 182 13.94 -15.67 -5.30
C GLN A 182 12.90 -14.96 -6.17
N ARG A 183 12.95 -15.11 -7.50
CA ARG A 183 11.92 -14.58 -8.40
C ARG A 183 10.55 -15.21 -8.13
N LYS A 184 10.48 -16.53 -7.91
CA LYS A 184 9.24 -17.25 -7.57
C LYS A 184 8.70 -16.79 -6.21
N ARG A 185 9.54 -16.67 -5.18
CA ARG A 185 9.16 -16.15 -3.85
C ARG A 185 8.58 -14.74 -3.94
N LYS A 186 9.31 -13.82 -4.59
CA LYS A 186 8.82 -12.45 -4.85
C LYS A 186 7.48 -12.46 -5.61
N ALA A 187 7.31 -13.35 -6.59
CA ALA A 187 6.06 -13.49 -7.34
C ALA A 187 4.90 -14.05 -6.51
N ILE A 188 5.17 -14.93 -5.53
CA ILE A 188 4.18 -15.49 -4.60
C ILE A 188 3.77 -14.44 -3.57
N GLU A 189 4.74 -13.74 -2.96
CA GLU A 189 4.47 -12.64 -2.01
C GLU A 189 3.64 -11.53 -2.66
N ALA A 190 4.03 -11.11 -3.87
CA ALA A 190 3.25 -10.15 -4.65
C ALA A 190 1.83 -10.67 -4.95
N CYS A 191 1.66 -11.97 -5.18
CA CYS A 191 0.35 -12.60 -5.38
C CYS A 191 -0.49 -12.59 -4.10
N GLY A 192 0.12 -12.91 -2.96
CA GLY A 192 -0.55 -12.88 -1.65
C GLY A 192 -1.03 -11.48 -1.29
N HIS A 193 -0.18 -10.46 -1.48
CA HIS A 193 -0.55 -9.06 -1.24
C HIS A 193 -1.68 -8.59 -2.18
N THR A 194 -1.58 -8.94 -3.47
CA THR A 194 -2.63 -8.66 -4.46
C THR A 194 -3.97 -9.29 -4.06
N LYS A 195 -3.93 -10.55 -3.59
CA LYS A 195 -5.12 -11.28 -3.17
C LYS A 195 -5.76 -10.63 -1.95
N ALA A 196 -4.97 -10.27 -0.94
CA ALA A 196 -5.46 -9.58 0.25
C ALA A 196 -6.16 -8.26 -0.09
N LYS A 197 -5.56 -7.43 -0.96
CA LYS A 197 -6.20 -6.19 -1.46
C LYS A 197 -7.52 -6.47 -2.20
N MET A 198 -7.60 -7.55 -2.98
CA MET A 198 -8.84 -7.93 -3.66
C MET A 198 -9.92 -8.40 -2.70
N ASP A 199 -9.55 -9.20 -1.69
CA ASP A 199 -10.49 -9.71 -0.68
C ASP A 199 -11.06 -8.54 0.14
N GLU A 200 -10.24 -7.54 0.49
CA GLU A 200 -10.68 -6.31 1.15
C GLU A 200 -11.61 -5.46 0.26
N LEU A 201 -11.28 -5.32 -1.03
CA LEU A 201 -12.16 -4.70 -2.03
C LEU A 201 -13.52 -5.41 -2.10
N GLU A 202 -13.53 -6.74 -2.11
CA GLU A 202 -14.77 -7.52 -2.15
C GLU A 202 -15.60 -7.32 -0.87
N ASN A 203 -14.95 -7.21 0.28
CA ASN A 203 -15.62 -6.89 1.54
C ASN A 203 -16.28 -5.51 1.49
N GLU A 204 -15.60 -4.46 1.01
CA GLU A 204 -16.21 -3.13 0.87
C GLU A 204 -17.33 -3.10 -0.18
N LEU A 205 -17.16 -3.78 -1.32
CA LEU A 205 -18.19 -3.87 -2.35
C LEU A 205 -19.42 -4.68 -1.90
N SER A 206 -19.26 -5.63 -0.96
CA SER A 206 -20.37 -6.44 -0.44
C SER A 206 -21.33 -5.61 0.43
N LYS A 207 -20.83 -4.55 1.09
CA LYS A 207 -21.63 -3.63 1.92
C LYS A 207 -22.63 -2.79 1.11
N ILE A 208 -22.36 -2.57 -0.17
CA ILE A 208 -23.27 -1.81 -1.04
C ILE A 208 -24.44 -2.71 -1.44
N VAL A 209 -25.68 -2.26 -1.26
CA VAL A 209 -26.85 -2.99 -1.75
C VAL A 209 -27.05 -2.74 -3.25
N GLY A 210 -27.32 -3.78 -4.03
CA GLY A 210 -27.58 -3.68 -5.48
C GLY A 210 -26.35 -3.39 -6.35
N LEU A 211 -26.55 -2.62 -7.43
CA LEU A 211 -25.53 -2.11 -8.35
C LEU A 211 -24.57 -3.17 -8.93
N HIS A 212 -25.12 -4.30 -9.40
CA HIS A 212 -24.32 -5.44 -9.85
C HIS A 212 -23.40 -5.11 -11.03
N GLU A 213 -23.88 -4.35 -12.02
CA GLU A 213 -23.08 -3.98 -13.19
C GLU A 213 -21.88 -3.10 -12.79
N LEU A 214 -22.12 -2.06 -11.98
CA LEU A 214 -21.08 -1.21 -11.41
C LEU A 214 -20.03 -2.06 -10.67
N LYS A 215 -20.45 -2.96 -9.78
CA LYS A 215 -19.54 -3.83 -9.03
C LYS A 215 -18.69 -4.70 -9.96
N GLN A 216 -19.28 -5.26 -11.02
CA GLN A 216 -18.55 -6.08 -11.98
C GLN A 216 -17.51 -5.25 -12.76
N GLN A 217 -17.88 -4.04 -13.19
CA GLN A 217 -16.96 -3.13 -13.87
C GLN A 217 -15.81 -2.69 -12.94
N LEU A 218 -16.10 -2.35 -11.68
CA LEU A 218 -15.10 -2.01 -10.67
C LEU A 218 -14.15 -3.18 -10.39
N ARG A 219 -14.67 -4.41 -10.21
CA ARG A 219 -13.84 -5.62 -10.05
C ARG A 219 -12.90 -5.85 -11.22
N LYS A 220 -13.40 -5.72 -12.45
CA LYS A 220 -12.59 -5.87 -13.67
C LYS A 220 -11.46 -4.85 -13.71
N TRP A 221 -11.74 -3.62 -13.30
CA TRP A 221 -10.76 -2.55 -13.29
C TRP A 221 -9.71 -2.72 -12.19
N ALA A 222 -10.13 -2.96 -10.95
CA ALA A 222 -9.24 -3.22 -9.83
C ALA A 222 -8.31 -4.41 -10.11
N LYS A 223 -8.85 -5.52 -10.63
CA LYS A 223 -8.05 -6.68 -11.07
C LYS A 223 -7.01 -6.30 -12.13
N GLY A 224 -7.40 -5.49 -13.12
CA GLY A 224 -6.49 -5.02 -14.15
C GLY A 224 -5.31 -4.21 -13.59
N MET A 225 -5.59 -3.37 -12.59
CA MET A 225 -4.60 -2.49 -11.96
C MET A 225 -3.65 -3.21 -11.02
N LEU A 226 -4.18 -4.10 -10.17
CA LEU A 226 -3.33 -4.92 -9.30
C LEU A 226 -2.41 -5.85 -10.10
N LEU A 227 -2.86 -6.32 -11.27
CA LEU A 227 -2.00 -7.06 -12.18
C LEU A 227 -0.90 -6.18 -12.79
N ASP A 228 -1.13 -4.88 -13.00
CA ASP A 228 -0.09 -3.96 -13.46
C ASP A 228 0.93 -3.65 -12.35
N GLU A 229 0.47 -3.41 -11.13
CA GLU A 229 1.33 -3.27 -9.95
C GLU A 229 2.21 -4.51 -9.80
N ARG A 230 1.63 -5.71 -9.93
CA ARG A 230 2.37 -6.98 -9.92
C ARG A 230 3.38 -7.09 -11.07
N ARG A 231 3.02 -6.66 -12.28
CA ARG A 231 3.97 -6.66 -13.42
C ARG A 231 5.15 -5.74 -13.12
N GLN A 232 4.90 -4.55 -12.57
CA GLN A 232 5.94 -3.60 -12.18
C GLN A 232 6.83 -4.14 -11.05
N ALA A 233 6.26 -4.79 -10.04
CA ALA A 233 7.01 -5.43 -8.94
C ALA A 233 7.93 -6.55 -9.43
N LEU A 234 7.58 -7.20 -10.56
CA LEU A 234 8.42 -8.18 -11.25
C LEU A 234 9.44 -7.54 -12.23
N GLY A 235 9.53 -6.20 -12.28
CA GLY A 235 10.41 -5.47 -13.18
C GLY A 235 9.94 -5.41 -14.63
N LEU A 236 8.70 -5.81 -14.93
CA LEU A 236 8.13 -5.71 -16.27
C LEU A 236 7.69 -4.26 -16.54
N LYS A 237 8.15 -3.70 -17.66
CA LYS A 237 7.76 -2.36 -18.09
C LYS A 237 6.32 -2.40 -18.63
N VAL A 238 5.40 -1.75 -17.91
CA VAL A 238 4.00 -1.61 -18.33
C VAL A 238 3.70 -0.14 -18.53
N GLY A 239 2.98 0.19 -19.60
CA GLY A 239 2.52 1.56 -19.85
C GLY A 239 1.56 2.03 -18.75
N ALA A 240 1.64 3.31 -18.38
CA ALA A 240 0.74 3.89 -17.40
C ALA A 240 -0.72 3.84 -17.88
N ARG A 241 -1.63 3.41 -17.01
CA ARG A 241 -3.07 3.58 -17.27
C ARG A 241 -3.45 5.03 -17.06
N ARG A 242 -4.28 5.56 -17.95
CA ARG A 242 -4.92 6.86 -17.71
C ARG A 242 -5.94 6.72 -16.57
N PRO A 243 -6.01 7.67 -15.62
CA PRO A 243 -7.05 7.66 -14.60
C PRO A 243 -8.42 7.75 -15.28
N PRO A 244 -9.40 6.91 -14.89
CA PRO A 244 -10.70 6.94 -15.53
C PRO A 244 -11.56 7.99 -14.88
N HIS A 245 -11.76 9.09 -15.59
CA HIS A 245 -12.86 9.99 -15.29
C HIS A 245 -14.18 9.31 -15.64
N MET A 246 -15.19 9.55 -14.82
CA MET A 246 -16.44 8.81 -14.87
C MET A 246 -17.65 9.71 -14.68
N ALA A 247 -18.80 9.24 -15.15
CA ALA A 247 -20.09 9.89 -14.97
C ALA A 247 -21.07 8.94 -14.26
N PHE A 248 -21.69 9.41 -13.18
CA PHE A 248 -22.70 8.72 -12.40
C PHE A 248 -24.09 9.27 -12.73
N LEU A 249 -24.93 8.44 -13.32
CA LEU A 249 -26.23 8.79 -13.88
C LEU A 249 -27.35 8.15 -13.06
N GLY A 250 -28.36 8.89 -12.63
CA GLY A 250 -29.60 8.33 -12.04
C GLY A 250 -30.25 9.24 -11.01
N ASN A 251 -31.32 8.74 -10.37
CA ASN A 251 -32.15 9.54 -9.46
C ASN A 251 -31.47 9.87 -8.12
N PRO A 252 -31.99 10.86 -7.36
CA PRO A 252 -31.55 11.11 -5.98
C PRO A 252 -31.71 9.86 -5.11
N GLY A 253 -30.91 9.77 -4.05
CA GLY A 253 -31.03 8.66 -3.09
C GLY A 253 -30.59 7.29 -3.62
N THR A 254 -29.98 7.21 -4.82
CA THR A 254 -29.43 5.95 -5.40
C THR A 254 -28.02 5.60 -4.93
N GLY A 255 -27.42 6.42 -4.05
CA GLY A 255 -26.12 6.13 -3.43
C GLY A 255 -24.87 6.62 -4.19
N LYS A 256 -25.00 7.55 -5.14
CA LYS A 256 -23.87 8.08 -5.94
C LYS A 256 -22.71 8.58 -5.09
N THR A 257 -22.98 9.45 -4.13
CA THR A 257 -21.96 10.03 -3.23
C THR A 257 -21.33 8.95 -2.35
N MET A 258 -22.11 7.98 -1.86
CA MET A 258 -21.60 6.86 -1.07
C MET A 258 -20.65 5.98 -1.89
N VAL A 259 -21.02 5.65 -3.13
CA VAL A 259 -20.17 4.91 -4.07
C VAL A 259 -18.89 5.68 -4.39
N ALA A 260 -18.95 7.01 -4.56
CA ALA A 260 -17.77 7.83 -4.79
C ALA A 260 -16.78 7.76 -3.62
N ARG A 261 -17.26 7.82 -2.37
CA ARG A 261 -16.43 7.67 -1.16
C ARG A 261 -15.78 6.30 -1.07
N ILE A 262 -16.53 5.23 -1.36
CA ILE A 262 -16.00 3.87 -1.40
C ILE A 262 -14.94 3.75 -2.50
N LEU A 263 -15.20 4.34 -3.67
CA LEU A 263 -14.24 4.36 -4.76
C LEU A 263 -12.95 5.09 -4.37
N GLY A 264 -13.03 6.22 -3.66
CA GLY A 264 -11.86 6.92 -3.12
C GLY A 264 -10.98 6.01 -2.27
N LYS A 265 -11.58 5.32 -1.31
CA LYS A 265 -10.88 4.33 -0.48
C LYS A 265 -10.24 3.22 -1.30
N LEU A 266 -10.96 2.69 -2.29
CA LEU A 266 -10.44 1.63 -3.16
C LEU A 266 -9.26 2.07 -4.00
N LEU A 267 -9.31 3.27 -4.57
CA LEU A 267 -8.21 3.79 -5.39
C LEU A 267 -6.99 4.15 -4.57
N HIS A 268 -7.19 4.58 -3.34
CA HIS A 268 -6.12 4.75 -2.39
C HIS A 268 -5.47 3.41 -2.00
N MET A 269 -6.28 2.41 -1.65
CA MET A 269 -5.82 1.08 -1.27
C MET A 269 -5.03 0.36 -2.38
N VAL A 270 -5.47 0.53 -3.64
CA VAL A 270 -4.76 -0.01 -4.82
C VAL A 270 -3.53 0.84 -5.18
N GLY A 271 -3.31 2.01 -4.55
CA GLY A 271 -2.13 2.85 -4.73
C GLY A 271 -2.18 3.75 -5.97
N ILE A 272 -3.37 3.97 -6.55
CA ILE A 272 -3.57 4.83 -7.72
C ILE A 272 -3.66 6.29 -7.29
N LEU A 273 -4.39 6.52 -6.19
CA LEU A 273 -4.53 7.84 -5.59
C LEU A 273 -3.70 7.92 -4.32
N PRO A 274 -2.92 8.99 -4.13
CA PRO A 274 -2.19 9.24 -2.88
C PRO A 274 -3.09 9.28 -1.65
N THR A 275 -4.37 9.65 -1.80
CA THR A 275 -5.33 9.79 -0.71
C THR A 275 -6.69 9.20 -1.07
N ASP A 276 -7.48 8.83 -0.07
CA ASP A 276 -8.88 8.40 -0.22
C ASP A 276 -9.89 9.57 -0.21
N LYS A 277 -9.37 10.81 -0.20
CA LYS A 277 -10.15 12.04 -0.09
C LYS A 277 -11.12 12.17 -1.27
N VAL A 278 -12.39 12.36 -0.95
CA VAL A 278 -13.43 12.71 -1.92
C VAL A 278 -13.96 14.10 -1.60
N MET A 279 -13.70 15.04 -2.50
CA MET A 279 -14.21 16.40 -2.41
C MET A 279 -15.49 16.51 -3.22
N GLU A 280 -16.60 16.67 -2.52
CA GLU A 280 -17.92 16.94 -3.11
C GLU A 280 -18.06 18.44 -3.37
N VAL A 281 -18.44 18.80 -4.60
CA VAL A 281 -18.63 20.18 -5.03
C VAL A 281 -19.93 20.31 -5.83
N GLN A 282 -20.61 21.43 -5.65
CA GLN A 282 -21.78 21.83 -6.42
C GLN A 282 -21.52 23.11 -7.23
N ARG A 283 -22.48 23.54 -8.05
CA ARG A 283 -22.37 24.79 -8.84
C ARG A 283 -21.99 25.99 -7.98
N THR A 284 -22.55 26.11 -6.78
CA THR A 284 -22.29 27.20 -5.83
C THR A 284 -20.84 27.24 -5.34
N ASP A 285 -20.16 26.09 -5.29
CA ASP A 285 -18.78 25.99 -4.82
C ASP A 285 -17.77 26.33 -5.92
N LEU A 286 -18.17 26.17 -7.18
CA LEU A 286 -17.30 26.35 -8.35
C LEU A 286 -17.48 27.73 -8.99
N VAL A 287 -18.73 28.18 -9.12
CA VAL A 287 -19.07 29.41 -9.85
C VAL A 287 -19.04 30.62 -8.91
N GLY A 288 -18.39 31.71 -9.36
CA GLY A 288 -18.33 32.98 -8.64
C GLY A 288 -19.55 33.87 -8.92
N GLU A 289 -19.84 34.80 -8.00
CA GLU A 289 -20.93 35.78 -8.15
C GLU A 289 -20.58 36.91 -9.14
N PHE A 290 -19.29 37.11 -9.42
CA PHE A 290 -18.76 38.18 -10.26
C PHE A 290 -17.89 37.63 -11.41
N VAL A 291 -17.84 38.35 -12.53
CA VAL A 291 -17.01 38.03 -13.70
C VAL A 291 -15.55 37.83 -13.26
N GLY A 292 -14.92 36.75 -13.73
CA GLY A 292 -13.51 36.45 -13.46
C GLY A 292 -13.22 35.82 -12.09
N HIS A 293 -14.22 35.63 -11.22
CA HIS A 293 -14.04 34.93 -9.96
C HIS A 293 -14.16 33.41 -10.09
N THR A 294 -14.81 32.92 -11.16
CA THR A 294 -15.11 31.48 -11.35
C THR A 294 -13.87 30.63 -11.57
N GLY A 295 -12.98 31.00 -12.50
CA GLY A 295 -11.74 30.25 -12.75
C GLY A 295 -10.88 30.07 -11.49
N PRO A 296 -10.51 31.15 -10.76
CA PRO A 296 -9.74 31.03 -9.52
C PRO A 296 -10.44 30.20 -8.43
N LYS A 297 -11.76 30.34 -8.27
CA LYS A 297 -12.55 29.59 -7.29
C LYS A 297 -12.56 28.09 -7.61
N THR A 298 -12.76 27.75 -8.89
CA THR A 298 -12.70 26.38 -9.39
C THR A 298 -11.31 25.76 -9.22
N ARG A 299 -10.23 26.49 -9.60
CA ARG A 299 -8.85 26.02 -9.43
C ARG A 299 -8.50 25.71 -7.98
N ARG A 300 -8.93 26.56 -7.03
CA ARG A 300 -8.70 26.30 -5.59
C ARG A 300 -9.33 24.98 -5.16
N LYS A 301 -10.57 24.72 -5.56
CA LYS A 301 -11.24 23.43 -5.26
C LYS A 301 -10.58 22.24 -5.93
N ILE A 302 -10.10 22.38 -7.16
CA ILE A 302 -9.33 21.32 -7.82
C ILE A 302 -8.03 21.04 -7.05
N GLN A 303 -7.29 22.07 -6.64
CA GLN A 303 -6.06 21.93 -5.85
C GLN A 303 -6.32 21.25 -4.50
N GLU A 304 -7.41 21.62 -3.81
CA GLU A 304 -7.80 20.97 -2.56
C GLU A 304 -8.14 19.48 -2.76
N ALA A 305 -8.55 19.08 -3.96
CA ALA A 305 -8.92 17.71 -4.33
C ALA A 305 -7.77 16.93 -5.02
N GLU A 306 -6.60 17.54 -5.23
CA GLU A 306 -5.44 16.88 -5.81
C GLU A 306 -5.02 15.65 -4.99
N GLY A 307 -4.65 14.57 -5.69
CA GLY A 307 -4.32 13.29 -5.06
C GLY A 307 -5.53 12.48 -4.57
N GLY A 308 -6.76 12.95 -4.86
CA GLY A 308 -8.01 12.30 -4.51
C GLY A 308 -9.05 12.33 -5.64
N ILE A 309 -10.32 12.36 -5.25
CA ILE A 309 -11.47 12.43 -6.17
C ILE A 309 -12.16 13.79 -6.05
N LEU A 310 -12.42 14.45 -7.18
CA LEU A 310 -13.36 15.56 -7.29
C LEU A 310 -14.72 15.04 -7.75
N PHE A 311 -15.72 15.09 -6.87
CA PHE A 311 -17.09 14.67 -7.14
C PHE A 311 -17.95 15.91 -7.41
N VAL A 312 -18.31 16.11 -8.68
CA VAL A 312 -19.13 17.24 -9.12
C VAL A 312 -20.59 16.80 -9.15
N ASP A 313 -21.35 17.18 -8.14
CA ASP A 313 -22.78 16.86 -8.06
C ASP A 313 -23.61 17.80 -8.93
N GLU A 314 -24.68 17.25 -9.50
CA GLU A 314 -25.56 17.91 -10.46
C GLU A 314 -24.80 18.69 -11.55
N ALA A 315 -23.77 18.06 -12.13
CA ALA A 315 -22.84 18.69 -13.07
C ALA A 315 -23.53 19.36 -14.29
N TYR A 316 -24.70 18.87 -14.68
CA TYR A 316 -25.53 19.47 -15.73
C TYR A 316 -25.96 20.91 -15.44
N ARG A 317 -25.96 21.34 -14.17
CA ARG A 317 -26.22 22.74 -13.80
C ARG A 317 -25.10 23.67 -14.23
N LEU A 318 -23.89 23.19 -14.50
CA LEU A 318 -22.80 24.04 -15.01
C LEU A 318 -22.99 24.43 -16.48
N ILE A 319 -23.87 23.74 -17.20
CA ILE A 319 -24.13 23.98 -18.62
C ILE A 319 -25.44 24.76 -18.78
N PRO A 320 -25.44 25.88 -19.52
CA PRO A 320 -26.64 26.67 -19.77
C PRO A 320 -27.72 25.85 -20.48
N MET A 321 -29.00 26.03 -20.11
CA MET A 321 -30.12 25.42 -20.84
C MET A 321 -30.47 26.16 -22.14
N GLN A 322 -30.06 27.44 -22.29
CA GLN A 322 -30.30 28.26 -23.48
C GLN A 322 -29.05 29.09 -23.78
N LYS A 323 -28.71 29.25 -25.07
CA LYS A 323 -27.54 30.02 -25.56
C LYS A 323 -27.67 31.55 -25.37
N SER A 324 -28.74 32.04 -24.75
CA SER A 324 -29.09 33.47 -24.71
C SER A 324 -28.76 34.19 -23.41
N ASP A 325 -28.29 33.49 -22.36
CA ASP A 325 -27.88 34.15 -21.12
C ASP A 325 -26.38 34.51 -21.15
N ASP A 326 -26.12 35.79 -21.41
CA ASP A 326 -24.80 36.44 -21.52
C ASP A 326 -24.03 36.50 -20.18
N LYS A 327 -24.46 35.73 -19.15
CA LYS A 327 -23.94 35.75 -17.77
C LYS A 327 -23.68 34.36 -17.16
N ASP A 328 -23.61 33.30 -17.95
CA ASP A 328 -23.38 31.96 -17.41
C ASP A 328 -21.88 31.61 -17.33
N TYR A 329 -21.26 31.93 -16.19
CA TYR A 329 -19.87 31.56 -15.88
C TYR A 329 -19.67 30.05 -15.58
N GLY A 330 -20.73 29.24 -15.66
CA GLY A 330 -20.66 27.79 -15.38
C GLY A 330 -19.79 27.02 -16.40
N LEU A 331 -19.75 27.49 -17.65
CA LEU A 331 -18.93 26.86 -18.69
C LEU A 331 -17.43 27.01 -18.40
N GLU A 332 -17.02 28.18 -17.91
CA GLU A 332 -15.64 28.47 -17.48
C GLU A 332 -15.17 27.46 -16.41
N ALA A 333 -16.03 27.15 -15.43
CA ALA A 333 -15.71 26.16 -14.40
C ALA A 333 -15.53 24.75 -14.99
N LEU A 334 -16.39 24.36 -15.95
CA LEU A 334 -16.29 23.05 -16.60
C LEU A 334 -15.01 22.92 -17.43
N GLU A 335 -14.65 23.96 -18.20
CA GLU A 335 -13.41 23.99 -18.99
C GLU A 335 -12.17 23.89 -18.10
N GLU A 336 -12.16 24.58 -16.96
CA GLU A 336 -11.06 24.50 -16.01
C GLU A 336 -10.91 23.08 -15.45
N ILE A 337 -12.01 22.42 -15.07
CA ILE A 337 -11.99 21.01 -14.63
C ILE A 337 -11.44 20.12 -15.75
N MET A 338 -11.90 20.32 -16.98
CA MET A 338 -11.46 19.54 -18.15
C MET A 338 -9.97 19.70 -18.46
N SER A 339 -9.38 20.86 -18.17
CA SER A 339 -7.95 21.12 -18.39
C SER A 339 -7.06 20.26 -17.48
N VAL A 340 -7.52 19.94 -16.27
CA VAL A 340 -6.74 19.20 -15.26
C VAL A 340 -6.91 17.68 -15.40
N MET A 341 -7.92 17.20 -16.12
CA MET A 341 -8.15 15.77 -16.35
C MET A 341 -6.97 15.08 -17.06
N ASP A 342 -6.26 15.78 -17.93
CA ASP A 342 -5.10 15.21 -18.65
C ASP A 342 -3.82 15.13 -17.78
N SER A 343 -3.80 15.81 -16.62
CA SER A 343 -2.63 15.85 -15.72
C SER A 343 -2.40 14.53 -14.95
N GLY A 344 -3.44 13.73 -14.79
CA GLY A 344 -3.41 12.46 -14.07
C GLY A 344 -3.32 12.56 -12.54
N LYS A 345 -3.34 13.75 -11.94
CA LYS A 345 -3.21 13.96 -10.49
C LYS A 345 -4.53 13.84 -9.71
N ILE A 346 -5.65 13.76 -10.42
CA ILE A 346 -6.99 13.77 -9.84
C ILE A 346 -7.93 12.89 -10.65
N VAL A 347 -8.85 12.22 -9.97
CA VAL A 347 -9.98 11.53 -10.62
C VAL A 347 -11.21 12.40 -10.49
N VAL A 348 -11.95 12.58 -11.59
CA VAL A 348 -13.15 13.43 -11.62
C VAL A 348 -14.37 12.54 -11.85
N ILE A 349 -15.38 12.70 -11.01
CA ILE A 349 -16.67 12.03 -11.11
C ILE A 349 -17.76 13.08 -11.31
N PHE A 350 -18.42 13.04 -12.45
CA PHE A 350 -19.57 13.89 -12.73
C PHE A 350 -20.86 13.16 -12.36
N ALA A 351 -21.65 13.69 -11.43
CA ALA A 351 -22.90 13.08 -11.02
C ALA A 351 -24.11 13.92 -11.46
N GLY A 352 -25.23 13.24 -11.70
CA GLY A 352 -26.50 13.89 -11.97
C GLY A 352 -27.59 12.95 -12.47
N TYR A 353 -28.73 13.55 -12.81
CA TYR A 353 -29.86 12.83 -13.40
C TYR A 353 -29.52 12.36 -14.80
N SER A 354 -30.01 11.16 -15.17
CA SER A 354 -29.68 10.52 -16.44
C SER A 354 -30.04 11.39 -17.65
N GLU A 355 -31.23 12.00 -17.65
CA GLU A 355 -31.71 12.75 -18.81
C GLU A 355 -30.99 14.11 -19.01
N PRO A 356 -30.84 14.97 -17.99
CA PRO A 356 -30.02 16.17 -18.08
C PRO A 356 -28.55 15.89 -18.43
N MET A 357 -27.96 14.82 -17.91
CA MET A 357 -26.56 14.48 -18.18
C MET A 357 -26.35 13.98 -19.62
N LYS A 358 -27.30 13.28 -20.23
CA LYS A 358 -27.22 12.94 -21.67
C LYS A 358 -27.06 14.19 -22.53
N ARG A 359 -27.72 15.30 -22.15
CA ARG A 359 -27.56 16.59 -22.86
C ARG A 359 -26.15 17.13 -22.71
N VAL A 360 -25.59 17.11 -21.50
CA VAL A 360 -24.19 17.51 -21.24
C VAL A 360 -23.22 16.75 -22.14
N ILE A 361 -23.40 15.44 -22.21
CA ILE A 361 -22.59 14.53 -23.03
C ILE A 361 -22.70 14.88 -24.52
N SER A 362 -23.90 15.23 -25.00
CA SER A 362 -24.12 15.62 -26.41
C SER A 362 -23.63 17.02 -26.76
N SER A 363 -23.60 17.95 -25.79
CA SER A 363 -23.25 19.35 -26.03
C SER A 363 -21.75 19.63 -25.99
N ASN A 364 -20.94 18.74 -25.37
CA ASN A 364 -19.50 18.95 -25.23
C ASN A 364 -18.72 17.71 -25.67
N GLU A 365 -18.16 17.73 -26.89
CA GLU A 365 -17.33 16.63 -27.41
C GLU A 365 -16.09 16.34 -26.55
N GLY A 366 -15.54 17.37 -25.90
CA GLY A 366 -14.38 17.23 -25.03
C GLY A 366 -14.67 16.41 -23.77
N PHE A 367 -15.93 16.40 -23.32
CA PHE A 367 -16.39 15.58 -22.20
C PHE A 367 -16.30 14.09 -22.54
N CYS A 368 -16.88 13.67 -23.66
CA CYS A 368 -16.88 12.27 -24.12
C CYS A 368 -15.47 11.69 -24.36
N ARG A 369 -14.52 12.53 -24.79
CA ARG A 369 -13.13 12.09 -25.01
C ARG A 369 -12.39 11.75 -23.72
N ARG A 370 -12.73 12.42 -22.60
CA ARG A 370 -12.04 12.26 -21.31
C ARG A 370 -12.81 11.38 -20.33
N VAL A 371 -14.15 11.47 -20.33
CA VAL A 371 -15.05 10.64 -19.52
C VAL A 371 -15.41 9.40 -20.33
N THR A 372 -14.73 8.30 -20.06
CA THR A 372 -14.87 7.04 -20.82
C THR A 372 -15.77 6.02 -20.13
N LYS A 373 -16.24 6.32 -18.91
CA LYS A 373 -17.02 5.41 -18.07
C LYS A 373 -18.32 6.06 -17.63
N PHE A 374 -19.42 5.42 -17.98
CA PHE A 374 -20.77 5.85 -17.62
C PHE A 374 -21.41 4.77 -16.75
N PHE A 375 -21.78 5.14 -15.54
CA PHE A 375 -22.41 4.25 -14.58
C PHE A 375 -23.86 4.67 -14.37
N HIS A 376 -24.77 3.76 -14.65
CA HIS A 376 -26.19 3.96 -14.45
C HIS A 376 -26.59 3.39 -13.08
N PHE A 377 -27.17 4.26 -12.26
CA PHE A 377 -27.68 3.94 -10.94
C PHE A 377 -29.18 3.76 -11.07
N GLU A 378 -29.60 2.51 -11.06
CA GLU A 378 -31.01 2.13 -11.09
C GLU A 378 -31.69 2.43 -9.75
N ASN A 379 -33.01 2.53 -9.79
CA ASN A 379 -33.80 2.71 -8.58
C ASN A 379 -33.76 1.43 -7.73
N PHE A 380 -33.79 1.58 -6.41
CA PHE A 380 -33.78 0.44 -5.51
C PHE A 380 -35.12 -0.29 -5.53
N SER A 381 -35.06 -1.63 -5.52
CA SER A 381 -36.26 -2.44 -5.26
C SER A 381 -36.69 -2.32 -3.80
N SER A 382 -37.93 -2.64 -3.48
CA SER A 382 -38.44 -2.65 -2.10
C SER A 382 -37.61 -3.56 -1.19
N LYS A 383 -37.11 -4.68 -1.75
CA LYS A 383 -36.16 -5.57 -1.06
C LYS A 383 -34.81 -4.91 -0.80
N ASP A 384 -34.31 -4.11 -1.73
CA ASP A 384 -33.05 -3.37 -1.54
C ASP A 384 -33.22 -2.25 -0.50
N LEU A 385 -34.36 -1.55 -0.51
CA LEU A 385 -34.70 -0.56 0.52
C LEU A 385 -34.78 -1.18 1.91
N ALA A 386 -35.41 -2.35 2.04
CA ALA A 386 -35.44 -3.11 3.29
C ALA A 386 -34.03 -3.52 3.75
N LYS A 387 -33.16 -3.97 2.84
CA LYS A 387 -31.75 -4.26 3.17
C LYS A 387 -31.00 -3.02 3.64
N ILE A 388 -31.21 -1.86 3.00
CA ILE A 388 -30.60 -0.59 3.42
C ILE A 388 -31.10 -0.20 4.82
N TYR A 389 -32.40 -0.37 5.09
CA TYR A 389 -33.01 -0.15 6.40
C TYR A 389 -32.33 -0.99 7.49
N HIS A 390 -32.20 -2.29 7.28
CA HIS A 390 -31.48 -3.18 8.20
C HIS A 390 -30.01 -2.80 8.36
N LEU A 391 -29.33 -2.42 7.27
CA LEU A 391 -27.92 -2.06 7.32
C LEU A 391 -27.68 -0.78 8.14
N LYS A 392 -28.59 0.20 8.08
CA LYS A 392 -28.55 1.41 8.93
C LYS A 392 -28.85 1.10 10.39
N MET A 393 -29.78 0.16 10.66
CA MET A 393 -30.07 -0.30 12.02
C MET A 393 -28.93 -1.10 12.65
N THR A 394 -28.13 -1.83 11.87
CA THR A 394 -26.97 -2.56 12.39
C THR A 394 -25.75 -1.67 12.56
N ASN A 395 -25.50 -0.75 11.61
CA ASN A 395 -24.33 0.14 11.62
C ASN A 395 -24.67 1.52 12.16
N GLN A 396 -25.16 1.59 13.40
CA GLN A 396 -25.51 2.85 14.04
C GLN A 396 -24.25 3.60 14.48
N ALA A 397 -24.07 4.82 13.96
CA ALA A 397 -23.12 5.76 14.55
C ALA A 397 -23.72 6.35 15.83
N GLU A 398 -22.88 6.73 16.80
CA GLU A 398 -23.33 7.41 18.05
C GLU A 398 -24.09 8.72 17.77
N SER A 399 -23.83 9.36 16.63
CA SER A 399 -24.52 10.57 16.18
C SER A 399 -25.87 10.30 15.49
N SER A 400 -26.25 9.03 15.28
CA SER A 400 -27.48 8.67 14.59
C SER A 400 -28.71 8.85 15.47
N LEU A 401 -29.82 9.30 14.89
CA LEU A 401 -31.10 9.49 15.58
C LEU A 401 -31.72 8.17 16.10
N ILE A 402 -31.19 7.03 15.66
CA ILE A 402 -31.65 5.68 16.04
C ILE A 402 -30.60 4.93 16.88
N TYR A 403 -29.56 5.61 17.37
CA TYR A 403 -28.53 4.96 18.18
C TYR A 403 -29.13 4.32 19.44
N GLY A 404 -28.85 3.02 19.63
CA GLY A 404 -29.33 2.22 20.76
C GLY A 404 -30.63 1.45 20.51
N PHE A 405 -31.38 1.77 19.45
CA PHE A 405 -32.64 1.09 19.12
C PHE A 405 -32.38 -0.25 18.39
N LYS A 406 -33.29 -1.21 18.57
CA LYS A 406 -33.24 -2.53 17.94
C LYS A 406 -34.52 -2.84 17.20
N LEU A 407 -34.41 -3.73 16.21
CA LEU A 407 -35.58 -4.27 15.53
C LEU A 407 -36.02 -5.57 16.21
N SER A 408 -37.34 -5.71 16.40
CA SER A 408 -37.92 -6.97 16.84
C SER A 408 -37.71 -8.09 15.81
N SER A 409 -37.78 -9.35 16.25
CA SER A 409 -37.61 -10.53 15.39
C SER A 409 -38.66 -10.65 14.28
N SER A 410 -39.79 -9.94 14.39
CA SER A 410 -40.84 -9.89 13.35
C SER A 410 -40.47 -8.99 12.16
N CYS A 411 -39.53 -8.06 12.34
CA CYS A 411 -39.03 -7.18 11.29
C CYS A 411 -38.00 -7.91 10.42
N SER A 412 -38.41 -8.90 9.64
CA SER A 412 -37.53 -9.53 8.65
C SER A 412 -37.39 -8.66 7.40
N VAL A 413 -36.33 -8.87 6.61
CA VAL A 413 -36.10 -8.12 5.35
C VAL A 413 -37.29 -8.26 4.41
N ASP A 414 -37.88 -9.45 4.30
CA ASP A 414 -39.04 -9.69 3.43
C ASP A 414 -40.32 -9.04 3.99
N ALA A 415 -40.51 -9.03 5.32
CA ALA A 415 -41.67 -8.38 5.94
C ALA A 415 -41.62 -6.85 5.76
N VAL A 416 -40.45 -6.24 5.97
CA VAL A 416 -40.21 -4.82 5.73
C VAL A 416 -40.39 -4.47 4.25
N ALA A 417 -39.91 -5.33 3.34
CA ALA A 417 -40.06 -5.12 1.90
C ALA A 417 -41.54 -5.15 1.46
N ALA A 418 -42.32 -6.11 1.96
CA ALA A 418 -43.76 -6.21 1.68
C ALA A 418 -44.52 -4.97 2.17
N LEU A 419 -44.17 -4.50 3.37
CA LEU A 419 -44.80 -3.34 3.99
C LEU A 419 -44.44 -2.03 3.25
N ILE A 420 -43.20 -1.89 2.77
CA ILE A 420 -42.82 -0.79 1.85
C ILE A 420 -43.66 -0.84 0.56
N GLU A 421 -43.93 -2.02 0.00
CA GLU A 421 -44.74 -2.15 -1.21
C GLU A 421 -46.20 -1.77 -1.01
N GLU A 422 -46.78 -2.18 0.14
CA GLU A 422 -48.18 -1.93 0.51
C GLU A 422 -48.44 -0.45 0.83
N GLU A 423 -47.58 0.18 1.64
CA GLU A 423 -47.85 1.49 2.24
C GLU A 423 -47.28 2.68 1.44
N THR A 424 -46.51 2.42 0.36
CA THR A 424 -45.95 3.50 -0.49
C THR A 424 -46.34 3.35 -1.96
N THR A 425 -46.35 4.46 -2.70
CA THR A 425 -46.57 4.44 -4.15
C THR A 425 -45.27 4.20 -4.93
N GLU A 426 -45.37 3.62 -6.12
CA GLU A 426 -44.20 3.41 -7.00
C GLU A 426 -43.50 4.73 -7.35
N LYS A 427 -44.25 5.83 -7.48
CA LYS A 427 -43.71 7.16 -7.73
C LYS A 427 -42.85 7.66 -6.56
N GLN A 428 -43.36 7.58 -5.33
CA GLN A 428 -42.61 7.97 -4.12
C GLN A 428 -41.32 7.15 -3.98
N ARG A 429 -41.39 5.83 -4.22
CA ARG A 429 -40.21 4.96 -4.17
C ARG A 429 -39.14 5.37 -5.19
N LYS A 430 -39.54 5.73 -6.42
CA LYS A 430 -38.61 6.16 -7.49
C LYS A 430 -38.01 7.55 -7.27
N GLU A 431 -38.74 8.44 -6.60
CA GLU A 431 -38.28 9.81 -6.32
C GLU A 431 -37.34 9.84 -5.11
N MET A 432 -37.69 9.13 -4.03
CA MET A 432 -36.92 9.17 -2.78
C MET A 432 -35.84 8.07 -2.67
N ASN A 433 -36.00 6.92 -3.34
CA ASN A 433 -35.08 5.76 -3.30
C ASN A 433 -34.54 5.49 -1.87
N GLY A 434 -33.23 5.36 -1.68
CA GLY A 434 -32.61 5.13 -0.37
C GLY A 434 -32.79 6.29 0.60
N GLY A 435 -33.18 7.47 0.12
CA GLY A 435 -33.59 8.61 0.95
C GLY A 435 -34.93 8.38 1.66
N LEU A 436 -35.77 7.44 1.22
CA LEU A 436 -36.99 7.03 1.93
C LEU A 436 -36.70 6.40 3.29
N VAL A 437 -35.53 5.77 3.44
CA VAL A 437 -35.18 4.99 4.62
C VAL A 437 -35.01 5.88 5.86
N ASP A 438 -34.47 7.09 5.72
CA ASP A 438 -34.25 7.98 6.88
C ASP A 438 -35.57 8.49 7.49
N PRO A 439 -36.53 9.02 6.71
CA PRO A 439 -37.87 9.35 7.24
C PRO A 439 -38.57 8.14 7.85
N MET A 440 -38.46 6.97 7.22
CA MET A 440 -39.06 5.73 7.73
C MET A 440 -38.51 5.34 9.11
N LEU A 441 -37.20 5.50 9.34
CA LEU A 441 -36.58 5.25 10.63
C LEU A 441 -37.03 6.23 11.72
N VAL A 442 -37.10 7.51 11.39
CA VAL A 442 -37.55 8.56 12.32
C VAL A 442 -39.01 8.35 12.71
N ASN A 443 -39.88 8.12 11.73
CA ASN A 443 -41.30 7.89 11.98
C ASN A 443 -41.55 6.61 12.79
N ALA A 444 -40.77 5.54 12.55
CA ALA A 444 -40.89 4.32 13.33
C ALA A 444 -40.52 4.54 14.80
N ARG A 445 -39.53 5.40 15.08
CA ARG A 445 -39.18 5.80 16.45
C ARG A 445 -40.30 6.63 17.10
N GLU A 446 -40.85 7.62 16.40
CA GLU A 446 -41.95 8.43 16.93
C GLU A 446 -43.18 7.57 17.26
N ASN A 447 -43.46 6.53 16.46
CA ASN A 447 -44.56 5.61 16.75
C ASN A 447 -44.25 4.63 17.89
N LEU A 448 -42.99 4.23 18.06
CA LEU A 448 -42.58 3.52 19.27
C LEU A 448 -42.87 4.38 20.52
N ASP A 449 -42.51 5.66 20.48
CA ASP A 449 -42.77 6.60 21.58
C ASP A 449 -44.27 6.76 21.86
N LEU A 450 -45.12 6.73 20.83
CA LEU A 450 -46.59 6.77 20.98
C LEU A 450 -47.19 5.48 21.55
N ARG A 451 -46.57 4.33 21.27
CA ARG A 451 -47.04 3.04 21.76
C ARG A 451 -46.68 2.81 23.23
N LEU A 452 -45.52 3.27 23.65
CA LEU A 452 -45.01 3.05 25.00
C LEU A 452 -45.85 3.81 26.03
N SER A 453 -46.18 3.14 27.14
CA SER A 453 -46.77 3.82 28.30
C SER A 453 -45.68 4.51 29.12
N PHE A 454 -46.02 5.61 29.79
CA PHE A 454 -45.10 6.28 30.72
C PHE A 454 -44.66 5.40 31.91
N GLU A 455 -45.38 4.30 32.15
CA GLU A 455 -45.10 3.33 33.21
C GLU A 455 -44.27 2.13 32.73
N CYS A 456 -43.81 2.12 31.46
CA CYS A 456 -42.96 1.04 30.94
C CYS A 456 -41.60 1.02 31.65
N ILE A 457 -41.30 -0.09 32.31
CA ILE A 457 -40.05 -0.32 33.08
C ILE A 457 -39.10 -1.25 32.30
N ASP A 458 -39.61 -1.97 31.29
CA ASP A 458 -38.80 -2.93 30.53
C ASP A 458 -37.85 -2.20 29.57
N SER A 459 -36.56 -2.24 29.90
CA SER A 459 -35.50 -1.63 29.11
C SER A 459 -35.41 -2.14 27.67
N ASP A 460 -35.81 -3.39 27.41
CA ASP A 460 -35.74 -3.96 26.05
C ASP A 460 -36.93 -3.49 25.21
N GLU A 461 -38.12 -3.35 25.82
CA GLU A 461 -39.32 -2.83 25.15
C GLU A 461 -39.17 -1.35 24.77
N LEU A 462 -38.56 -0.54 25.63
CA LEU A 462 -38.28 0.89 25.38
C LEU A 462 -37.41 1.14 24.14
N LEU A 463 -36.63 0.14 23.71
CA LEU A 463 -35.67 0.27 22.60
C LEU A 463 -36.06 -0.57 21.38
N THR A 464 -37.14 -1.36 21.44
CA THR A 464 -37.49 -2.33 20.40
C THR A 464 -38.58 -1.82 19.47
N ILE A 465 -38.20 -1.53 18.22
CA ILE A 465 -39.11 -1.16 17.13
C ILE A 465 -39.72 -2.42 16.50
N THR A 466 -41.04 -2.43 16.38
CA THR A 466 -41.81 -3.52 15.79
C THR A 466 -42.32 -3.19 14.39
N LEU A 467 -42.87 -4.22 13.73
CA LEU A 467 -43.46 -4.09 12.39
C LEU A 467 -44.65 -3.10 12.37
N GLU A 468 -45.43 -3.02 13.45
CA GLU A 468 -46.60 -2.14 13.50
C GLU A 468 -46.18 -0.66 13.57
N ASP A 469 -45.15 -0.35 14.37
CA ASP A 469 -44.59 1.00 14.48
C ASP A 469 -44.09 1.50 13.12
N LEU A 470 -43.51 0.57 12.34
CA LEU A 470 -43.07 0.80 10.97
C LEU A 470 -44.23 1.07 10.01
N LYS A 471 -45.31 0.28 10.13
CA LYS A 471 -46.52 0.39 9.31
C LYS A 471 -47.16 1.76 9.47
N VAL A 472 -47.44 2.15 10.70
CA VAL A 472 -48.02 3.46 11.03
C VAL A 472 -47.08 4.58 10.58
N GLY A 473 -45.77 4.39 10.71
CA GLY A 473 -44.78 5.38 10.29
C GLY A 473 -44.75 5.63 8.78
N LEU A 474 -44.98 4.60 7.98
CA LEU A 474 -45.06 4.72 6.53
C LEU A 474 -46.38 5.33 6.06
N GLN A 475 -47.50 5.09 6.76
CA GLN A 475 -48.78 5.74 6.48
C GLN A 475 -48.75 7.26 6.68
N LEU A 476 -47.86 7.77 7.53
CA LEU A 476 -47.63 9.20 7.71
C LEU A 476 -46.90 9.84 6.51
N LEU A 477 -46.17 9.04 5.71
CA LEU A 477 -45.46 9.50 4.51
C LEU A 477 -46.32 9.45 3.25
N SER A 478 -47.44 8.72 3.29
CA SER A 478 -48.36 8.55 2.16
C SER A 478 -49.50 9.56 2.11
N LYS A 479 -49.68 10.38 3.16
CA LYS A 479 -50.55 11.56 3.21
C LYS A 479 -49.78 12.82 2.82
#